data_AF-A0A2V7ZHD2-F1
#
_entry.id   AF-A0A2V7ZHD2-F1
#
_cell.length_a   1.000
_cell.length_b   1.000
_cell.length_c   1.000
_cell.angle_alpha   90.00
_cell.angle_beta   90.00
_cell.angle_gamma   90.00
#
_symmetry.space_group_name_H-M   'P 1'
#
loop_
_entity.id
_entity.type
_entity.pdbx_description
1 polymer ?
#
loop_
_entity_poly.entity_id
_entity_poly.type
_entity_poly.pdbx_seq_one_letter_code
_entity_poly.pdbx_strand_id
1 'polypeptide(L)'
;MNRFGLFCAAGLMAGGVLVSAQVPAAIPEPRRGAGASVTGAFEGWYYNPDGTRSFLIGYYNRNQQQELDIPIGPNNHIDPGGPDVGQPTHFLTGRQWGMFSVPVPRAFKDTDSYFWEITANGQTTKIPLRVHSDYVMSPFTEISVGNTPPSIRFEENGKSTQGPLANLATAVSRTASLAAPFVLTFWAVDDMKYTTGTGAPMSRPRPPVTSRWSKYRGPGTVTFDKSNPEVEKLETGEGAFSGRATTNVKFSEAGDYVLHLIANDYSGDGGGGFGCCWSTALVKVSVK
;
A
#
# COMPACT_ATOMS: atom_id res chain seq x y z
N MET A 1 34.25 84.04 -7.37
CA MET A 1 32.92 83.61 -7.85
C MET A 1 33.04 82.24 -8.51
N ASN A 2 32.78 81.17 -7.76
CA ASN A 2 31.91 80.04 -8.15
C ASN A 2 32.02 78.95 -7.08
N ARG A 3 30.86 78.60 -6.54
CA ARG A 3 30.64 77.71 -5.40
C ARG A 3 30.49 76.29 -5.94
N PHE A 4 31.16 75.31 -5.35
CA PHE A 4 30.69 73.92 -5.34
C PHE A 4 31.01 73.33 -3.97
N GLY A 5 29.99 73.23 -3.12
CA GLY A 5 30.05 72.53 -1.86
C GLY A 5 29.81 71.04 -2.09
N LEU A 6 30.75 70.20 -1.64
CA LEU A 6 30.54 68.76 -1.51
C LEU A 6 29.52 68.50 -0.41
N PHE A 7 28.42 67.82 -0.74
CA PHE A 7 27.56 67.15 0.24
C PHE A 7 28.07 65.71 0.42
N CYS A 8 28.58 65.40 1.62
CA CYS A 8 28.77 64.02 2.06
C CYS A 8 27.40 63.40 2.35
N ALA A 9 26.96 62.46 1.51
CA ALA A 9 25.86 61.56 1.83
C ALA A 9 26.42 60.37 2.63
N ALA A 10 26.12 60.32 3.93
CA ALA A 10 26.36 59.16 4.76
C ALA A 10 25.33 58.07 4.41
N GLY A 11 25.76 57.04 3.68
CA GLY A 11 24.96 55.84 3.44
C GLY A 11 25.03 54.89 4.63
N LEU A 12 23.95 54.82 5.43
CA LEU A 12 23.73 53.76 6.40
C LEU A 12 23.40 52.45 5.65
N MET A 13 24.42 51.60 5.48
CA MET A 13 24.22 50.21 5.07
C MET A 13 23.69 49.42 6.28
N ALA A 14 22.37 49.29 6.39
CA ALA A 14 21.75 48.33 7.30
C ALA A 14 21.99 46.92 6.74
N GLY A 15 23.06 46.27 7.20
CA GLY A 15 23.33 44.86 6.93
C GLY A 15 22.28 44.00 7.62
N GLY A 16 21.26 43.58 6.88
CA GLY A 16 20.32 42.56 7.33
C GLY A 16 21.04 41.22 7.47
N VAL A 17 21.21 40.75 8.70
CA VAL A 17 21.63 39.38 8.97
C VAL A 17 20.47 38.48 8.58
N LEU A 18 20.60 37.81 7.44
CA LEU A 18 19.73 36.68 7.08
C LEU A 18 20.04 35.54 8.05
N VAL A 19 19.25 35.44 9.13
CA VAL A 19 19.21 34.24 9.96
C VAL A 19 18.57 33.14 9.12
N SER A 20 19.40 32.32 8.50
CA SER A 20 18.96 31.05 7.92
C SER A 20 18.51 30.17 9.07
N ALA A 21 17.19 30.02 9.24
CA ALA A 21 16.63 29.00 10.11
C ALA A 21 17.00 27.64 9.52
N GLN A 22 18.12 27.07 9.99
CA GLN A 22 18.40 25.66 9.76
C GLN A 22 17.24 24.87 10.37
N VAL A 23 16.42 24.25 9.54
CA VAL A 23 15.46 23.23 9.98
C VAL A 23 16.31 22.19 10.72
N PRO A 24 16.17 22.05 12.05
CA PRO A 24 16.95 21.05 12.76
C PRO A 24 16.63 19.71 12.12
N ALA A 25 17.66 18.97 11.72
CA ALA A 25 17.51 17.61 11.24
C ALA A 25 16.69 16.85 12.29
N ALA A 26 15.45 16.53 11.96
CA ALA A 26 14.56 15.86 12.89
C ALA A 26 15.22 14.52 13.24
N ILE A 27 15.63 14.37 14.50
CA ILE A 27 16.06 13.09 15.04
C ILE A 27 14.91 12.11 14.74
N PRO A 28 15.18 10.94 14.12
CA PRO A 28 14.12 9.98 13.84
C PRO A 28 13.35 9.72 15.13
N GLU A 29 12.04 9.97 15.12
CA GLU A 29 11.24 9.81 16.33
C GLU A 29 11.40 8.39 16.87
N PRO A 30 11.67 8.22 18.17
CA PRO A 30 11.73 6.90 18.79
C PRO A 30 10.44 6.14 18.50
N ARG A 31 10.57 4.85 18.16
CA ARG A 31 9.38 4.02 17.94
C ARG A 31 8.56 3.95 19.23
N ARG A 32 7.26 4.18 19.13
CA ARG A 32 6.33 4.17 20.28
C ARG A 32 5.47 2.92 20.27
N GLY A 33 5.06 2.45 21.46
CA GLY A 33 4.06 1.39 21.59
C GLY A 33 2.71 1.80 21.00
N ALA A 34 2.21 2.98 21.39
CA ALA A 34 0.94 3.57 20.97
C ALA A 34 1.02 5.11 20.93
N GLY A 35 -0.04 5.77 20.43
CA GLY A 35 -0.18 7.23 20.42
C GLY A 35 0.61 7.98 19.33
N ALA A 36 1.22 7.27 18.38
CA ALA A 36 1.92 7.82 17.22
C ALA A 36 1.00 7.99 16.00
N SER A 37 1.49 8.72 15.00
CA SER A 37 0.76 8.97 13.75
C SER A 37 0.72 7.76 12.81
N VAL A 38 -0.21 7.82 11.87
CA VAL A 38 -0.24 6.99 10.66
C VAL A 38 0.05 7.90 9.48
N THR A 39 0.96 7.50 8.60
CA THR A 39 1.31 8.26 7.39
C THR A 39 1.03 7.42 6.15
N GLY A 40 0.28 7.97 5.19
CA GLY A 40 0.17 7.35 3.87
C GLY A 40 1.56 7.22 3.22
N ALA A 41 1.74 6.22 2.36
CA ALA A 41 2.96 6.01 1.60
C ALA A 41 2.61 5.90 0.12
N PHE A 42 3.01 6.90 -0.66
CA PHE A 42 2.89 6.82 -2.12
C PHE A 42 4.05 5.97 -2.64
N GLU A 43 3.75 4.76 -3.10
CA GLU A 43 4.77 3.87 -3.66
C GLU A 43 5.20 4.36 -5.05
N GLY A 44 4.25 4.91 -5.80
CA GLY A 44 4.42 5.41 -7.15
C GLY A 44 3.16 5.19 -7.98
N TRP A 45 3.28 5.31 -9.29
CA TRP A 45 2.20 5.07 -10.24
C TRP A 45 2.67 4.16 -11.38
N TYR A 46 1.75 3.46 -12.02
CA TYR A 46 2.11 2.51 -13.09
C TYR A 46 1.04 2.47 -14.19
N TYR A 47 1.43 1.92 -15.33
CA TYR A 47 0.52 1.59 -16.42
C TYR A 47 -0.05 0.18 -16.24
N ASN A 48 -1.37 0.06 -16.29
CA ASN A 48 -2.07 -1.21 -16.39
C ASN A 48 -1.88 -1.82 -17.79
N PRO A 49 -2.11 -3.14 -17.97
CA PRO A 49 -2.02 -3.79 -19.28
C PRO A 49 -2.93 -3.19 -20.37
N ASP A 50 -4.03 -2.55 -19.98
CA ASP A 50 -4.97 -1.87 -20.88
C ASP A 50 -4.55 -0.42 -21.22
N GLY A 51 -3.38 0.02 -20.76
CA GLY A 51 -2.84 1.37 -20.96
C GLY A 51 -3.40 2.44 -20.02
N THR A 52 -4.36 2.10 -19.14
CA THR A 52 -4.79 3.00 -18.07
C THR A 52 -3.69 3.14 -17.01
N ARG A 53 -3.82 4.12 -16.11
CA ARG A 53 -2.83 4.39 -15.05
C ARG A 53 -3.44 4.16 -13.68
N SER A 54 -2.63 3.71 -12.73
CA SER A 54 -3.02 3.52 -11.33
C SER A 54 -1.98 4.14 -10.40
N PHE A 55 -2.43 4.77 -9.32
CA PHE A 55 -1.60 5.04 -8.15
C PHE A 55 -1.48 3.76 -7.32
N LEU A 56 -0.30 3.51 -6.75
CA LEU A 56 -0.06 2.46 -5.78
C LEU A 56 0.23 3.09 -4.41
N ILE A 57 -0.55 2.68 -3.41
CA ILE A 57 -0.51 3.32 -2.10
C ILE A 57 -0.42 2.27 -0.99
N GLY A 58 0.50 2.52 -0.04
CA GLY A 58 0.61 1.83 1.23
C GLY A 58 0.50 2.82 2.40
N TYR A 59 0.86 2.41 3.60
CA TYR A 59 0.97 3.31 4.75
C TYR A 59 2.01 2.83 5.75
N TYR A 60 2.44 3.72 6.64
CA TYR A 60 3.22 3.40 7.81
C TYR A 60 2.47 3.80 9.08
N ASN A 61 2.04 2.82 9.86
CA ASN A 61 1.57 3.02 11.21
C ASN A 61 2.78 2.97 12.15
N ARG A 62 3.10 4.11 12.78
CA ARG A 62 4.29 4.24 13.64
C ARG A 62 4.13 3.58 15.01
N ASN A 63 2.91 3.13 15.34
CA ASN A 63 2.63 2.40 16.56
C ASN A 63 3.09 0.95 16.44
N GLN A 64 3.81 0.46 17.43
CA GLN A 64 4.27 -0.94 17.47
C GLN A 64 3.21 -1.92 17.99
N GLN A 65 2.26 -1.45 18.80
CA GLN A 65 1.29 -2.29 19.52
C GLN A 65 -0.16 -1.84 19.30
N GLN A 66 -0.38 -0.72 18.62
CA GLN A 66 -1.72 -0.15 18.39
C GLN A 66 -2.07 -0.20 16.90
N GLU A 67 -3.01 -1.06 16.57
CA GLU A 67 -3.79 -0.94 15.34
C GLU A 67 -4.87 0.13 15.53
N LEU A 68 -5.30 0.76 14.43
CA LEU A 68 -6.23 1.88 14.47
C LEU A 68 -7.37 1.67 13.47
N ASP A 69 -8.60 1.86 13.91
CA ASP A 69 -9.75 2.02 13.03
C ASP A 69 -10.04 3.53 12.85
N ILE A 70 -9.86 4.03 11.63
CA ILE A 70 -10.11 5.43 11.25
C ILE A 70 -11.10 5.43 10.08
N PRO A 71 -12.40 5.67 10.34
CA PRO A 71 -13.43 5.67 9.31
C PRO A 71 -13.16 6.70 8.21
N ILE A 72 -13.68 6.44 7.01
CA ILE A 72 -13.65 7.44 5.93
C ILE A 72 -14.38 8.70 6.40
N GLY A 73 -13.77 9.86 6.17
CA GLY A 73 -14.32 11.15 6.58
C GLY A 73 -13.22 12.15 6.92
N PRO A 74 -13.49 13.13 7.82
CA PRO A 74 -12.55 14.22 8.11
C PRO A 74 -11.13 13.77 8.52
N ASN A 75 -11.01 12.59 9.15
CA ASN A 75 -9.73 12.07 9.62
C ASN A 75 -9.10 11.03 8.68
N ASN A 76 -9.74 10.68 7.57
CA ASN A 76 -9.21 9.73 6.58
C ASN A 76 -9.91 9.98 5.24
N HIS A 77 -9.33 10.82 4.40
CA HIS A 77 -9.90 11.22 3.12
C HIS A 77 -8.84 11.42 2.06
N ILE A 78 -9.20 11.19 0.79
CA ILE A 78 -8.35 11.47 -0.35
C ILE A 78 -9.06 12.45 -1.28
N ASP A 79 -8.46 13.60 -1.56
CA ASP A 79 -9.02 14.63 -2.43
C ASP A 79 -8.04 15.10 -3.51
N PRO A 80 -8.52 15.54 -4.69
CA PRO A 80 -9.92 15.54 -5.13
C PRO A 80 -10.45 14.13 -5.47
N GLY A 81 -11.77 13.97 -5.45
CA GLY A 81 -12.46 12.72 -5.78
C GLY A 81 -12.98 11.93 -4.57
N GLY A 82 -12.75 12.42 -3.35
CA GLY A 82 -13.12 11.75 -2.10
C GLY A 82 -14.49 12.13 -1.53
N PRO A 83 -14.68 11.90 -0.21
CA PRO A 83 -13.65 11.47 0.75
C PRO A 83 -13.25 9.99 0.58
N ASP A 84 -14.07 9.16 -0.05
CA ASP A 84 -13.79 7.73 -0.27
C ASP A 84 -13.31 7.44 -1.70
N VAL A 85 -12.05 7.07 -1.87
CA VAL A 85 -11.52 6.55 -3.14
C VAL A 85 -10.99 5.13 -3.01
N GLY A 86 -11.33 4.44 -1.92
CA GLY A 86 -10.99 3.04 -1.71
C GLY A 86 -9.91 2.77 -0.66
N GLN A 87 -9.40 3.78 0.06
CA GLN A 87 -8.37 3.65 1.10
C GLN A 87 -8.80 2.80 2.33
N PRO A 88 -7.90 2.18 3.10
CA PRO A 88 -8.29 1.36 4.25
C PRO A 88 -8.96 2.20 5.34
N THR A 89 -9.79 1.57 6.17
CA THR A 89 -10.25 2.15 7.44
C THR A 89 -9.64 1.46 8.65
N HIS A 90 -8.95 0.34 8.45
CA HIS A 90 -8.22 -0.38 9.49
C HIS A 90 -6.72 -0.36 9.19
N PHE A 91 -5.94 0.16 10.13
CA PHE A 91 -4.51 0.41 9.99
C PHE A 91 -3.74 -0.50 10.94
N LEU A 92 -3.18 -1.58 10.37
CA LEU A 92 -2.27 -2.48 11.03
C LEU A 92 -1.01 -1.77 11.50
N THR A 93 -0.28 -2.35 12.44
CA THR A 93 1.00 -1.80 12.87
C THR A 93 2.06 -1.89 11.76
N GLY A 94 3.08 -1.03 11.85
CA GLY A 94 4.23 -1.10 10.95
C GLY A 94 3.92 -0.64 9.51
N ARG A 95 4.81 -1.06 8.60
CA ARG A 95 4.78 -0.64 7.19
C ARG A 95 3.97 -1.64 6.38
N GLN A 96 3.05 -1.12 5.59
CA GLN A 96 2.12 -1.89 4.78
C GLN A 96 2.26 -1.43 3.33
N TRP A 97 2.98 -2.18 2.50
CA TRP A 97 3.29 -1.83 1.10
C TRP A 97 2.17 -2.17 0.14
N GLY A 98 1.88 -1.26 -0.79
CA GLY A 98 0.96 -1.51 -1.91
C GLY A 98 -0.42 -2.06 -1.51
N MET A 99 -0.97 -1.56 -0.40
CA MET A 99 -2.23 -2.02 0.20
C MET A 99 -3.45 -1.80 -0.70
N PHE A 100 -3.42 -0.78 -1.56
CA PHE A 100 -4.50 -0.52 -2.51
C PHE A 100 -4.01 0.29 -3.70
N SER A 101 -4.78 0.21 -4.78
CA SER A 101 -4.59 1.00 -5.98
C SER A 101 -5.78 1.89 -6.27
N VAL A 102 -5.50 3.11 -6.73
CA VAL A 102 -6.51 4.09 -7.12
C VAL A 102 -6.33 4.38 -8.61
N PRO A 103 -7.38 4.21 -9.44
CA PRO A 103 -7.30 4.55 -10.86
C PRO A 103 -7.01 6.04 -11.03
N VAL A 104 -6.04 6.35 -11.88
CA VAL A 104 -5.71 7.73 -12.22
C VAL A 104 -6.66 8.19 -13.32
N PRO A 105 -7.34 9.34 -13.17
CA PRO A 105 -8.17 9.89 -14.24
C PRO A 105 -7.40 10.04 -15.56
N ARG A 106 -8.07 9.79 -16.69
CA ARG A 106 -7.44 9.88 -18.02
C ARG A 106 -6.90 11.29 -18.31
N ALA A 107 -7.59 12.31 -17.81
CA ALA A 107 -7.21 13.72 -17.97
C ALA A 107 -6.14 14.21 -16.98
N PHE A 108 -5.68 13.35 -16.06
CA PHE A 108 -4.73 13.72 -15.00
C PHE A 108 -3.36 14.08 -15.58
N LYS A 109 -2.92 15.31 -15.30
CA LYS A 109 -1.66 15.92 -15.75
C LYS A 109 -0.54 15.69 -14.74
N ASP A 110 0.69 15.95 -15.16
CA ASP A 110 1.89 15.91 -14.32
C ASP A 110 1.85 16.91 -13.13
N THR A 111 1.14 18.01 -13.31
CA THR A 111 0.92 19.07 -12.33
C THR A 111 -0.25 18.81 -11.38
N ASP A 112 -1.10 17.82 -11.68
CA ASP A 112 -2.22 17.45 -10.84
C ASP A 112 -1.74 16.65 -9.61
N SER A 113 -2.50 16.69 -8.53
CA SER A 113 -2.23 15.93 -7.31
C SER A 113 -3.52 15.49 -6.66
N TYR A 114 -3.58 14.23 -6.22
CA TYR A 114 -4.46 13.83 -5.12
C TYR A 114 -3.69 13.94 -3.82
N PHE A 115 -4.39 14.09 -2.71
CA PHE A 115 -3.81 14.18 -1.38
C PHE A 115 -4.53 13.23 -0.45
N TRP A 116 -3.79 12.30 0.16
CA TRP A 116 -4.32 11.49 1.24
C TRP A 116 -3.98 12.12 2.58
N GLU A 117 -5.00 12.47 3.33
CA GLU A 117 -4.87 13.03 4.67
C GLU A 117 -5.41 12.04 5.72
N ILE A 118 -4.60 11.80 6.75
CA ILE A 118 -4.90 10.89 7.86
C ILE A 118 -4.62 11.60 9.17
N THR A 119 -5.64 11.68 10.04
CA THR A 119 -5.52 12.15 11.41
C THR A 119 -5.63 10.97 12.37
N ALA A 120 -4.53 10.63 13.04
CA ALA A 120 -4.44 9.55 14.00
C ALA A 120 -3.85 10.07 15.31
N ASN A 121 -4.47 9.75 16.46
CA ASN A 121 -3.98 10.17 17.78
C ASN A 121 -3.70 11.69 17.87
N GLY A 122 -4.57 12.51 17.27
CA GLY A 122 -4.43 13.97 17.24
C GLY A 122 -3.35 14.51 16.29
N GLN A 123 -2.71 13.65 15.50
CA GLN A 123 -1.65 14.01 14.56
C GLN A 123 -2.13 13.81 13.12
N THR A 124 -2.07 14.87 12.33
CA THR A 124 -2.47 14.85 10.91
C THR A 124 -1.24 14.69 10.02
N THR A 125 -1.32 13.80 9.06
CA THR A 125 -0.33 13.63 7.99
C THR A 125 -1.00 13.77 6.63
N LYS A 126 -0.27 14.29 5.65
CA LYS A 126 -0.77 14.51 4.30
C LYS A 126 0.30 14.14 3.28
N ILE A 127 -0.03 13.30 2.31
CA ILE A 127 0.88 12.94 1.23
C ILE A 127 0.26 13.19 -0.15
N PRO A 128 1.05 13.63 -1.14
CA PRO A 128 0.56 13.76 -2.51
C PRO A 128 0.64 12.42 -3.27
N LEU A 129 -0.34 12.17 -4.14
CA LEU A 129 -0.31 11.13 -5.18
C LEU A 129 -0.26 11.85 -6.54
N ARG A 130 0.78 11.55 -7.34
CA ARG A 130 1.11 12.30 -8.56
C ARG A 130 1.59 11.36 -9.67
N VAL A 131 1.48 11.80 -10.93
CA VAL A 131 2.01 11.05 -12.09
C VAL A 131 3.34 11.60 -12.61
N HIS A 132 4.16 12.16 -11.71
CA HIS A 132 5.48 12.66 -12.08
C HIS A 132 6.40 11.50 -12.50
N SER A 133 7.24 11.70 -13.51
CA SER A 133 8.06 10.66 -14.14
C SER A 133 8.95 9.89 -13.17
N ASP A 134 9.45 10.58 -12.13
CA ASP A 134 10.37 10.01 -11.14
C ASP A 134 9.74 8.92 -10.25
N TYR A 135 8.41 8.78 -10.28
CA TYR A 135 7.65 7.83 -9.47
C TYR A 135 6.97 6.74 -10.32
N VAL A 136 7.35 6.58 -11.58
CA VAL A 136 6.82 5.50 -12.42
C VAL A 136 7.35 4.15 -11.95
N MET A 137 6.47 3.16 -11.85
CA MET A 137 6.78 1.80 -11.40
C MET A 137 6.48 0.78 -12.49
N SER A 138 7.14 -0.38 -12.39
CA SER A 138 6.86 -1.57 -13.20
C SER A 138 6.51 -2.74 -12.29
N PRO A 139 5.31 -2.77 -11.69
CA PRO A 139 4.98 -3.73 -10.65
C PRO A 139 4.62 -5.14 -11.16
N PHE A 140 4.50 -5.31 -12.48
CA PHE A 140 4.10 -6.57 -13.09
C PHE A 140 5.29 -7.44 -13.53
N THR A 141 6.50 -6.88 -13.58
CA THR A 141 7.67 -7.67 -13.95
C THR A 141 8.98 -7.10 -13.43
N GLU A 142 9.87 -7.99 -13.01
CA GLU A 142 11.29 -7.73 -12.76
C GLU A 142 12.11 -8.02 -14.00
N ILE A 143 12.93 -7.07 -14.42
CA ILE A 143 13.59 -7.08 -15.73
C ILE A 143 14.82 -8.00 -15.80
N SER A 144 15.47 -8.31 -14.67
CA SER A 144 16.72 -9.07 -14.63
C SER A 144 16.50 -10.54 -14.97
N VAL A 145 15.44 -11.15 -14.42
CA VAL A 145 15.08 -12.56 -14.70
C VAL A 145 13.70 -12.72 -15.32
N GLY A 146 12.97 -11.62 -15.55
CA GLY A 146 11.59 -11.65 -16.01
C GLY A 146 10.65 -12.21 -14.95
N ASN A 147 10.92 -11.95 -13.66
CA ASN A 147 10.05 -12.40 -12.56
C ASN A 147 8.68 -11.72 -12.68
N THR A 148 7.61 -12.38 -12.29
CA THR A 148 6.26 -11.82 -12.29
C THR A 148 5.57 -12.08 -10.95
N PRO A 149 4.67 -11.20 -10.46
CA PRO A 149 3.94 -11.45 -9.23
C PRO A 149 3.13 -12.76 -9.27
N PRO A 150 2.84 -13.39 -8.12
CA PRO A 150 1.95 -14.54 -8.09
C PRO A 150 0.57 -14.19 -8.67
N SER A 151 0.09 -14.93 -9.65
CA SER A 151 -1.29 -14.82 -10.13
C SER A 151 -2.24 -15.44 -9.10
N ILE A 152 -3.24 -14.70 -8.63
CA ILE A 152 -4.18 -15.15 -7.59
C ILE A 152 -5.63 -15.21 -8.11
N ARG A 153 -6.39 -16.19 -7.63
CA ARG A 153 -7.83 -16.33 -7.89
C ARG A 153 -8.58 -16.86 -6.66
N PHE A 154 -9.86 -16.52 -6.54
CA PHE A 154 -10.72 -16.91 -5.41
C PHE A 154 -11.70 -18.04 -5.73
N GLU A 155 -11.59 -18.60 -6.93
CA GLU A 155 -12.33 -19.79 -7.39
C GLU A 155 -11.34 -20.63 -8.21
N GLU A 156 -11.47 -21.96 -8.15
CA GLU A 156 -10.49 -22.89 -8.74
C GLU A 156 -10.26 -22.66 -10.24
N ASN A 157 -11.30 -22.31 -10.99
CA ASN A 157 -11.23 -21.96 -12.42
C ASN A 157 -11.70 -20.52 -12.67
N GLY A 158 -11.58 -19.66 -11.66
CA GLY A 158 -12.00 -18.27 -11.73
C GLY A 158 -11.03 -17.37 -12.48
N LYS A 159 -11.48 -16.14 -12.76
CA LYS A 159 -10.63 -15.08 -13.29
C LYS A 159 -9.48 -14.79 -12.31
N SER A 160 -8.26 -14.83 -12.80
CA SER A 160 -7.08 -14.44 -12.02
C SER A 160 -6.83 -12.94 -12.03
N THR A 161 -6.09 -12.48 -11.04
CA THR A 161 -5.50 -11.15 -10.96
C THR A 161 -4.02 -11.29 -10.60
N GLN A 162 -3.18 -10.42 -11.15
CA GLN A 162 -1.72 -10.51 -10.99
C GLN A 162 -1.14 -9.10 -10.83
N GLY A 163 -0.38 -8.89 -9.75
CA GLY A 163 0.17 -7.59 -9.35
C GLY A 163 -0.65 -6.87 -8.27
N PRO A 164 -0.17 -5.69 -7.83
CA PRO A 164 -0.74 -4.96 -6.70
C PRO A 164 -2.00 -4.17 -7.11
N LEU A 165 -3.08 -4.92 -7.32
CA LEU A 165 -4.33 -4.47 -7.94
C LEU A 165 -5.51 -4.38 -6.96
N ALA A 166 -5.26 -4.38 -5.64
CA ALA A 166 -6.30 -4.27 -4.63
C ALA A 166 -7.14 -2.99 -4.80
N ASN A 167 -8.39 -3.15 -5.24
CA ASN A 167 -9.32 -2.07 -5.50
C ASN A 167 -10.76 -2.50 -5.16
N LEU A 168 -11.55 -1.62 -4.53
CA LEU A 168 -12.93 -1.94 -4.13
C LEU A 168 -13.86 -2.21 -5.31
N ALA A 169 -13.63 -1.61 -6.47
CA ALA A 169 -14.45 -1.78 -7.67
C ALA A 169 -14.29 -3.18 -8.29
N THR A 170 -13.12 -3.80 -8.14
CA THR A 170 -12.80 -5.13 -8.67
C THR A 170 -12.81 -6.23 -7.61
N ALA A 171 -13.11 -5.88 -6.35
CA ALA A 171 -13.15 -6.80 -5.24
C ALA A 171 -14.21 -7.90 -5.44
N VAL A 172 -13.83 -9.16 -5.20
CA VAL A 172 -14.78 -10.28 -5.25
C VAL A 172 -15.74 -10.20 -4.07
N SER A 173 -17.01 -10.54 -4.30
CA SER A 173 -18.05 -10.49 -3.26
C SER A 173 -18.37 -11.88 -2.72
N ARG A 174 -18.56 -11.98 -1.41
CA ARG A 174 -18.93 -13.19 -0.67
C ARG A 174 -20.00 -12.85 0.37
N THR A 175 -20.73 -13.86 0.82
CA THR A 175 -21.66 -13.77 1.96
C THR A 175 -21.21 -14.76 3.03
N ALA A 176 -21.25 -14.34 4.28
CA ALA A 176 -20.91 -15.17 5.44
C ALA A 176 -22.01 -15.08 6.50
N SER A 177 -22.11 -16.11 7.34
CA SER A 177 -22.95 -16.04 8.54
C SER A 177 -22.14 -15.51 9.72
N LEU A 178 -22.75 -14.69 10.56
CA LEU A 178 -22.18 -14.31 11.85
C LEU A 178 -22.05 -15.51 12.80
N ALA A 179 -22.93 -16.51 12.65
CA ALA A 179 -23.04 -17.64 13.58
C ALA A 179 -22.00 -18.75 13.35
N ALA A 180 -21.29 -18.75 12.21
CA ALA A 180 -20.36 -19.81 11.84
C ALA A 180 -19.06 -19.25 11.23
N PRO A 181 -17.92 -19.93 11.40
CA PRO A 181 -16.71 -19.58 10.68
C PRO A 181 -16.94 -19.61 9.16
N PHE A 182 -16.44 -18.60 8.46
CA PHE A 182 -16.43 -18.55 7.00
C PHE A 182 -15.09 -19.03 6.47
N VAL A 183 -15.10 -19.93 5.48
CA VAL A 183 -13.88 -20.47 4.88
C VAL A 183 -13.46 -19.55 3.74
N LEU A 184 -12.27 -18.96 3.85
CA LEU A 184 -11.61 -18.25 2.76
C LEU A 184 -10.63 -19.17 2.07
N THR A 185 -10.78 -19.29 0.75
CA THR A 185 -9.88 -20.07 -0.10
C THR A 185 -9.37 -19.18 -1.23
N PHE A 186 -8.07 -19.30 -1.55
CA PHE A 186 -7.52 -18.75 -2.79
C PHE A 186 -6.52 -19.73 -3.40
N TRP A 187 -6.31 -19.59 -4.70
CA TRP A 187 -5.30 -20.31 -5.48
C TRP A 187 -4.26 -19.30 -5.97
N ALA A 188 -3.02 -19.75 -6.03
CA ALA A 188 -1.90 -18.98 -6.54
C ALA A 188 -1.10 -19.78 -7.58
N VAL A 189 -0.65 -19.09 -8.62
CA VAL A 189 0.26 -19.60 -9.65
C VAL A 189 1.46 -18.68 -9.72
N ASP A 190 2.66 -19.24 -9.76
CA ASP A 190 3.90 -18.47 -9.75
C ASP A 190 4.95 -19.06 -10.70
N ASP A 191 5.85 -18.22 -11.20
CA ASP A 191 6.92 -18.63 -12.12
C ASP A 191 8.18 -19.13 -11.40
N MET A 192 8.20 -19.06 -10.06
CA MET A 192 9.30 -19.46 -9.17
C MET A 192 10.63 -18.77 -9.46
N LYS A 193 10.62 -17.62 -10.12
CA LYS A 193 11.85 -16.91 -10.42
C LYS A 193 12.40 -16.25 -9.16
N TYR A 194 13.70 -16.41 -8.99
CA TYR A 194 14.43 -15.86 -7.87
C TYR A 194 15.57 -15.00 -8.37
N THR A 195 15.68 -13.81 -7.81
CA THR A 195 16.81 -12.93 -8.04
C THR A 195 17.17 -12.16 -6.76
N THR A 196 18.41 -11.70 -6.70
CA THR A 196 18.91 -10.81 -5.64
C THR A 196 19.74 -9.70 -6.29
N GLY A 197 19.98 -8.61 -5.56
CA GLY A 197 20.83 -7.52 -6.07
C GLY A 197 22.27 -7.96 -6.44
N THR A 198 22.74 -9.10 -5.93
CA THR A 198 24.05 -9.68 -6.27
C THR A 198 23.98 -10.84 -7.26
N GLY A 199 22.77 -11.27 -7.65
CA GLY A 199 22.55 -12.50 -8.44
C GLY A 199 22.90 -13.79 -7.69
N ALA A 200 23.10 -13.73 -6.36
CA ALA A 200 23.40 -14.91 -5.57
C ALA A 200 22.25 -15.91 -5.58
N PRO A 201 22.53 -17.23 -5.63
CA PRO A 201 21.51 -18.27 -5.61
C PRO A 201 20.83 -18.35 -4.23
N MET A 202 19.66 -18.99 -4.20
CA MET A 202 18.89 -19.14 -2.98
C MET A 202 19.63 -20.04 -1.98
N SER A 203 20.02 -19.48 -0.83
CA SER A 203 20.83 -20.20 0.16
C SER A 203 20.02 -21.12 1.10
N ARG A 204 18.71 -20.90 1.21
CA ARG A 204 17.80 -21.68 2.05
C ARG A 204 16.46 -21.83 1.33
N PRO A 205 15.85 -23.03 1.32
CA PRO A 205 14.52 -23.22 0.76
C PRO A 205 13.51 -22.26 1.40
N ARG A 206 12.64 -21.69 0.56
CA ARG A 206 11.54 -20.81 0.98
C ARG A 206 10.27 -21.26 0.25
N PRO A 207 9.08 -21.03 0.82
CA PRO A 207 7.83 -21.24 0.09
C PRO A 207 7.83 -20.40 -1.19
N PRO A 208 7.44 -20.97 -2.35
CA PRO A 208 7.31 -20.22 -3.61
C PRO A 208 6.37 -19.03 -3.50
N VAL A 209 5.26 -19.22 -2.78
CA VAL A 209 4.30 -18.16 -2.48
C VAL A 209 4.05 -18.13 -0.98
N THR A 210 4.07 -16.94 -0.40
CA THR A 210 3.61 -16.68 0.97
C THR A 210 2.39 -15.77 0.92
N SER A 211 1.52 -15.85 1.93
CA SER A 211 0.30 -15.05 1.96
C SER A 211 0.01 -14.44 3.31
N ARG A 212 -0.76 -13.34 3.30
CA ARG A 212 -1.31 -12.72 4.50
C ARG A 212 -2.68 -12.12 4.26
N TRP A 213 -3.61 -12.49 5.13
CA TRP A 213 -4.95 -11.93 5.26
C TRP A 213 -5.00 -10.88 6.36
N SER A 214 -5.84 -9.86 6.14
CA SER A 214 -6.08 -8.81 7.13
C SER A 214 -7.46 -8.16 6.94
N LYS A 215 -7.97 -7.54 8.02
CA LYS A 215 -9.11 -6.62 7.92
C LYS A 215 -8.66 -5.38 7.15
N TYR A 216 -9.47 -4.96 6.17
CA TYR A 216 -9.26 -3.73 5.40
C TYR A 216 -10.29 -2.66 5.79
N ARG A 217 -11.57 -3.07 5.88
CA ARG A 217 -12.71 -2.26 6.38
C ARG A 217 -13.73 -3.15 7.08
N GLY A 218 -14.52 -2.57 7.99
CA GLY A 218 -15.69 -3.23 8.58
C GLY A 218 -15.96 -2.83 10.04
N PRO A 219 -17.19 -3.05 10.54
CA PRO A 219 -17.65 -2.54 11.84
C PRO A 219 -17.01 -3.25 13.05
N GLY A 220 -16.83 -4.57 12.97
CA GLY A 220 -16.30 -5.38 14.09
C GLY A 220 -14.89 -5.92 13.91
N THR A 221 -14.49 -6.77 14.85
CA THR A 221 -13.25 -7.55 14.83
C THR A 221 -13.35 -8.67 13.80
N VAL A 222 -12.24 -8.91 13.09
CA VAL A 222 -12.06 -10.03 12.17
C VAL A 222 -10.94 -10.91 12.71
N THR A 223 -11.23 -12.18 12.96
CA THR A 223 -10.24 -13.14 13.49
C THR A 223 -10.04 -14.26 12.48
N PHE A 224 -8.80 -14.45 12.05
CA PHE A 224 -8.37 -15.56 11.22
C PHE A 224 -7.80 -16.68 12.11
N ASP A 225 -8.11 -17.94 11.82
CA ASP A 225 -7.41 -19.07 12.46
C ASP A 225 -5.92 -19.07 12.09
N LYS A 226 -5.61 -18.68 10.84
CA LYS A 226 -4.29 -18.47 10.28
C LYS A 226 -4.32 -17.21 9.43
N SER A 227 -3.83 -16.09 9.93
CA SER A 227 -3.68 -14.87 9.11
C SER A 227 -2.70 -15.07 7.96
N ASN A 228 -1.78 -16.03 8.08
CA ASN A 228 -0.77 -16.36 7.08
C ASN A 228 -0.89 -17.86 6.72
N PRO A 229 -1.96 -18.29 6.05
CA PRO A 229 -2.11 -19.69 5.71
C PRO A 229 -1.01 -20.12 4.73
N GLU A 230 -0.52 -21.35 4.92
CA GLU A 230 0.43 -21.96 4.00
C GLU A 230 -0.23 -22.17 2.63
N VAL A 231 0.52 -21.89 1.58
CA VAL A 231 0.09 -22.14 0.20
C VAL A 231 0.54 -23.54 -0.19
N GLU A 232 -0.34 -24.51 0.03
CA GLU A 232 -0.09 -25.92 -0.24
C GLU A 232 0.05 -26.15 -1.74
N LYS A 233 1.14 -26.82 -2.16
CA LYS A 233 1.38 -27.15 -3.57
C LYS A 233 0.31 -28.13 -4.07
N LEU A 234 -0.21 -27.88 -5.26
CA LEU A 234 -1.10 -28.81 -5.96
C LEU A 234 -0.30 -29.81 -6.80
N GLU A 235 -0.78 -31.05 -6.87
CA GLU A 235 -0.19 -32.12 -7.70
C GLU A 235 -0.19 -31.77 -9.19
N THR A 236 -1.26 -31.11 -9.63
CA THR A 236 -1.44 -30.60 -10.99
C THR A 236 -1.71 -29.10 -10.93
N GLY A 237 -1.30 -28.38 -11.96
CA GLY A 237 -1.54 -26.95 -12.02
C GLY A 237 -0.93 -26.25 -13.21
N GLU A 238 -1.06 -24.93 -13.18
CA GLU A 238 -0.55 -24.00 -14.16
C GLU A 238 0.83 -23.47 -13.68
N GLY A 239 1.72 -23.11 -14.60
CA GLY A 239 3.01 -22.50 -14.27
C GLY A 239 4.03 -23.42 -13.58
N ALA A 240 5.08 -22.82 -13.02
CA ALA A 240 6.15 -23.55 -12.33
C ALA A 240 5.72 -23.97 -10.91
N PHE A 241 4.91 -23.14 -10.26
CA PHE A 241 4.23 -23.44 -9.01
C PHE A 241 2.73 -23.19 -9.16
N SER A 242 1.94 -24.11 -8.60
CA SER A 242 0.52 -23.94 -8.37
C SER A 242 0.21 -24.39 -6.96
N GLY A 243 -0.56 -23.58 -6.24
CA GLY A 243 -0.91 -23.86 -4.86
C GLY A 243 -2.27 -23.32 -4.44
N ARG A 244 -2.74 -23.80 -3.30
CA ARG A 244 -4.01 -23.40 -2.68
C ARG A 244 -3.78 -23.15 -1.20
N ALA A 245 -4.42 -22.11 -0.67
CA ALA A 245 -4.43 -21.85 0.76
C ALA A 245 -5.85 -21.61 1.26
N THR A 246 -6.10 -22.04 2.49
CA THR A 246 -7.39 -21.93 3.16
C THR A 246 -7.21 -21.41 4.59
N THR A 247 -8.11 -20.53 5.03
CA THR A 247 -8.21 -20.06 6.42
C THR A 247 -9.67 -19.88 6.82
N ASN A 248 -10.00 -20.18 8.07
CA ASN A 248 -11.29 -19.82 8.64
C ASN A 248 -11.24 -18.39 9.19
N VAL A 249 -12.25 -17.59 8.85
CA VAL A 249 -12.45 -16.25 9.38
C VAL A 249 -13.73 -16.17 10.21
N LYS A 250 -13.67 -15.45 11.32
CA LYS A 250 -14.80 -15.13 12.19
C LYS A 250 -14.98 -13.61 12.28
N PHE A 251 -16.22 -13.19 12.41
CA PHE A 251 -16.62 -11.79 12.56
C PHE A 251 -17.30 -11.61 13.91
N SER A 252 -17.04 -10.49 14.59
CA SER A 252 -17.71 -10.19 15.87
C SER A 252 -19.10 -9.60 15.70
N GLU A 253 -19.40 -9.00 14.54
CA GLU A 253 -20.62 -8.24 14.28
C GLU A 253 -21.12 -8.51 12.85
N ALA A 254 -22.42 -8.35 12.64
CA ALA A 254 -23.01 -8.35 11.30
C ALA A 254 -22.68 -7.04 10.58
N GLY A 255 -22.63 -7.08 9.25
CA GLY A 255 -22.35 -5.91 8.42
C GLY A 255 -21.43 -6.21 7.25
N ASP A 256 -21.04 -5.16 6.54
CA ASP A 256 -20.17 -5.29 5.37
C ASP A 256 -18.71 -5.11 5.76
N TYR A 257 -17.91 -6.11 5.40
CA TYR A 257 -16.47 -6.15 5.61
C TYR A 257 -15.74 -6.13 4.28
N VAL A 258 -14.52 -5.61 4.31
CA VAL A 258 -13.54 -5.80 3.24
C VAL A 258 -12.32 -6.45 3.87
N LEU A 259 -11.90 -7.56 3.30
CA LEU A 259 -10.67 -8.28 3.67
C LEU A 259 -9.62 -8.04 2.58
N HIS A 260 -8.36 -7.94 2.99
CA HIS A 260 -7.23 -7.76 2.09
C HIS A 260 -6.33 -9.00 2.13
N LEU A 261 -5.99 -9.50 0.94
CA LEU A 261 -5.00 -10.53 0.70
C LEU A 261 -3.76 -9.89 0.07
N ILE A 262 -2.58 -10.22 0.61
CA ILE A 262 -1.30 -10.08 -0.09
C ILE A 262 -0.73 -11.48 -0.34
N ALA A 263 -0.23 -11.71 -1.54
CA ALA A 263 0.53 -12.89 -1.92
C ALA A 263 1.89 -12.45 -2.46
N ASN A 264 2.97 -12.88 -1.81
CA ASN A 264 4.35 -12.55 -2.19
C ASN A 264 5.04 -13.80 -2.76
N ASP A 265 5.84 -13.62 -3.79
CA ASP A 265 6.80 -14.64 -4.24
C ASP A 265 8.13 -14.54 -3.45
N TYR A 266 9.21 -15.07 -4.02
CA TYR A 266 10.54 -14.99 -3.43
C TYR A 266 11.14 -13.60 -3.26
N SER A 267 10.61 -12.59 -3.96
CA SER A 267 10.99 -11.18 -3.83
C SER A 267 10.60 -10.61 -2.46
N GLY A 268 9.59 -11.21 -1.82
CA GLY A 268 9.11 -10.79 -0.50
C GLY A 268 8.27 -9.52 -0.56
N ASP A 269 8.20 -8.82 0.58
CA ASP A 269 7.47 -7.57 0.69
C ASP A 269 8.14 -6.47 -0.14
N GLY A 270 7.34 -5.61 -0.78
CA GLY A 270 7.83 -4.48 -1.57
C GLY A 270 8.71 -3.49 -0.81
N GLY A 271 9.28 -2.51 -1.53
CA GLY A 271 10.01 -1.38 -0.93
C GLY A 271 11.54 -1.48 -0.91
N GLY A 272 12.12 -2.52 -1.50
CA GLY A 272 13.59 -2.67 -1.70
C GLY A 272 14.18 -1.85 -2.86
N GLY A 273 13.50 -0.79 -3.32
CA GLY A 273 13.87 -0.04 -4.53
C GLY A 273 13.40 -0.68 -5.84
N PHE A 274 12.88 -1.90 -5.78
CA PHE A 274 12.25 -2.62 -6.88
C PHE A 274 10.77 -2.89 -6.53
N GLY A 275 9.87 -2.61 -7.48
CA GLY A 275 8.41 -2.51 -7.25
C GLY A 275 7.62 -3.81 -7.47
N CYS A 276 8.26 -4.97 -7.43
CA CYS A 276 7.68 -6.30 -7.63
C CYS A 276 8.44 -7.31 -6.71
N CYS A 277 7.91 -8.49 -6.36
CA CYS A 277 6.76 -9.13 -6.97
C CYS A 277 5.76 -9.64 -5.94
N TRP A 278 4.65 -8.90 -5.84
CA TRP A 278 3.53 -9.27 -4.99
C TRP A 278 2.21 -8.93 -5.66
N SER A 279 1.19 -9.69 -5.29
CA SER A 279 -0.19 -9.47 -5.71
C SER A 279 -1.05 -9.09 -4.52
N THR A 280 -1.92 -8.12 -4.71
CA THR A 280 -2.91 -7.74 -3.71
C THR A 280 -4.33 -7.82 -4.26
N ALA A 281 -5.27 -8.20 -3.40
CA ALA A 281 -6.68 -8.26 -3.74
C ALA A 281 -7.55 -7.94 -2.54
N LEU A 282 -8.76 -7.46 -2.82
CA LEU A 282 -9.81 -7.20 -1.84
C LEU A 282 -10.95 -8.20 -2.02
N VAL A 283 -11.51 -8.62 -0.89
CA VAL A 283 -12.72 -9.47 -0.82
C VAL A 283 -13.77 -8.74 0.01
N LYS A 284 -14.91 -8.42 -0.61
CA LYS A 284 -16.08 -7.89 0.09
C LYS A 284 -16.87 -9.05 0.70
N VAL A 285 -17.16 -8.98 1.99
CA VAL A 285 -17.93 -10.01 2.71
C VAL A 285 -19.12 -9.35 3.38
N SER A 286 -20.32 -9.72 2.96
CA SER A 286 -21.55 -9.33 3.66
C SER A 286 -21.86 -10.37 4.72
N VAL A 287 -21.77 -9.97 6.00
CA VAL A 287 -21.94 -10.85 7.17
C VAL A 287 -23.36 -10.68 7.70
N LYS A 288 -24.10 -11.79 7.78
CA LYS A 288 -25.52 -11.83 8.17
C LYS A 288 -25.77 -12.70 9.39
#